data_AF-A0YJC6-F1
#
_entry.id   AF-A0YJC6-F1
#
_cell.length_a   1.000
_cell.length_b   1.000
_cell.length_c   1.000
_cell.angle_alpha   90.00
_cell.angle_beta   90.00
_cell.angle_gamma   90.00
#
_symmetry.space_group_name_H-M   'P 1'
#
loop_
_entity.id
_entity.type
_entity.pdbx_description
1 polymer ?
#
loop_
_entity_poly.entity_id
_entity_poly.type
_entity_poly.pdbx_seq_one_letter_code
_entity_poly.pdbx_strand_id
1 'polypeptide(L)'
;MRVESIEQEYMTNSDENLTNSEAVLVTKVIFEGVDSPCILSRLMIEALGRPGKDNDMEFLNSGERCIVVWTHPQLSLEATQNLVNSAIFK
;
A
#
# COMPACT_ATOMS: atom_id res chain seq x y z
N MET A 1 -7.88 -11.77 9.33
CA MET A 1 -7.42 -11.06 8.12
C MET A 1 -6.32 -11.82 7.39
N ARG A 2 -6.28 -11.75 6.06
CA ARG A 2 -5.22 -12.29 5.20
C ARG A 2 -5.02 -11.43 3.96
N VAL A 3 -3.86 -11.54 3.30
CA VAL A 3 -3.62 -10.94 1.98
C VAL A 3 -4.28 -11.80 0.90
N GLU A 4 -5.14 -11.20 0.09
CA GLU A 4 -5.76 -11.80 -1.10
C GLU A 4 -4.88 -11.60 -2.33
N SER A 5 -4.40 -10.38 -2.57
CA SER A 5 -3.53 -10.03 -3.69
C SER A 5 -2.61 -8.85 -3.39
N ILE A 6 -1.49 -8.80 -4.13
CA ILE A 6 -0.57 -7.66 -4.18
C ILE A 6 -0.35 -7.32 -5.66
N GLU A 7 -0.63 -6.07 -6.02
CA GLU A 7 -0.46 -5.50 -7.35
C GLU A 7 0.55 -4.35 -7.25
N GLN A 8 1.47 -4.28 -8.22
CA GLN A 8 2.47 -3.23 -8.30
C GLN A 8 2.51 -2.67 -9.72
N GLU A 9 2.40 -1.35 -9.85
CA GLU A 9 2.40 -0.67 -11.15
C GLU A 9 3.25 0.59 -11.07
N TYR A 10 4.07 0.83 -12.10
CA TYR A 10 4.77 2.10 -12.24
C TYR A 10 3.84 3.11 -12.89
N MET A 11 3.49 4.16 -12.16
CA MET A 11 2.82 5.32 -12.73
C MET A 11 3.86 6.36 -13.14
N THR A 12 3.87 6.70 -14.42
CA THR A 12 4.53 7.91 -14.91
C THR A 12 3.53 9.04 -14.85
N ASN A 13 3.86 10.11 -14.11
CA ASN A 13 3.10 11.36 -14.23
C ASN A 13 3.33 11.90 -15.64
N SER A 14 2.36 11.70 -16.53
CA SER A 14 2.33 12.24 -17.89
C SER A 14 1.92 13.71 -17.87
N ASP A 15 2.57 14.51 -17.02
CA ASP A 15 2.54 15.96 -17.13
C ASP A 15 3.70 16.35 -18.05
N GLU A 16 3.38 16.62 -19.32
CA GLU A 16 4.33 16.94 -20.41
C GLU A 16 5.20 18.19 -20.16
N ASN A 17 5.09 18.85 -19.00
CA ASN A 17 5.82 20.08 -18.65
C ASN A 17 6.88 19.93 -17.55
N LEU A 18 7.08 18.75 -16.98
CA LEU A 18 8.10 18.54 -15.93
C LEU A 18 9.21 17.62 -16.44
N THR A 19 10.41 18.18 -16.51
CA THR A 19 11.64 17.56 -17.05
C THR A 19 12.19 16.39 -16.22
N ASN A 20 11.40 15.84 -15.30
CA ASN A 20 11.71 14.69 -14.45
C ASN A 20 10.42 13.90 -14.19
N SER A 21 9.95 13.11 -15.16
CA SER A 21 8.95 12.07 -14.89
C SER A 21 9.62 10.93 -14.12
N GLU A 22 9.84 11.11 -12.82
CA GLU A 22 10.24 10.01 -11.94
C GLU A 22 9.08 9.03 -11.86
N ALA A 23 9.29 7.82 -12.38
CA ALA A 23 8.30 6.75 -12.29
C ALA A 23 8.09 6.39 -10.81
N VAL A 24 6.86 6.56 -10.32
CA VAL A 24 6.48 6.24 -8.95
C VAL A 24 5.88 4.83 -8.94
N LEU A 25 6.36 3.96 -8.05
CA LEU A 25 5.78 2.64 -7.86
C LEU A 25 4.55 2.74 -6.96
N VAL A 26 3.39 2.45 -7.52
CA VAL A 26 2.13 2.33 -6.79
C VAL A 26 1.93 0.88 -6.43
N THR A 27 1.74 0.61 -5.13
CA THR A 27 1.44 -0.72 -4.63
C THR A 27 0.02 -0.76 -4.11
N LYS A 28 -0.75 -1.77 -4.53
CA LYS A 28 -2.10 -2.04 -4.07
C LYS A 28 -2.15 -3.43 -3.44
N VAL A 29 -2.66 -3.51 -2.23
CA VAL A 29 -2.86 -4.77 -1.51
C VAL A 29 -4.30 -4.92 -1.14
N ILE A 30 -4.86 -6.09 -1.44
CA ILE A 30 -6.23 -6.45 -1.10
C ILE A 30 -6.19 -7.42 0.07
N PHE A 31 -6.96 -7.11 1.10
CA PHE A 31 -7.12 -7.92 2.31
C PHE A 31 -8.54 -8.45 2.40
N GLU A 32 -8.66 -9.69 2.88
CA GLU A 32 -9.93 -10.35 3.20
C GLU A 32 -10.01 -10.72 4.68
N GLY A 33 -11.24 -10.83 5.20
CA GLY A 33 -11.51 -11.19 6.59
C GLY A 33 -10.96 -10.15 7.56
N VAL A 34 -11.11 -8.86 7.23
CA VAL A 34 -10.68 -7.74 8.06
C VAL A 34 -11.80 -7.38 9.02
N ASP A 35 -11.70 -7.84 10.27
CA ASP A 35 -12.72 -7.59 11.30
C ASP A 35 -12.79 -6.11 11.72
N SER A 36 -11.66 -5.39 11.60
CA SER A 36 -11.58 -3.97 11.95
C SER A 36 -10.65 -3.24 10.98
N PRO A 37 -11.20 -2.40 10.08
CA PRO A 37 -10.40 -1.56 9.19
C PRO A 37 -9.48 -0.59 9.94
N CYS A 38 -9.88 -0.16 11.14
CA CYS A 38 -9.06 0.70 12.01
C CYS A 38 -7.80 0.00 12.54
N ILE A 39 -7.88 -1.30 12.82
CA ILE A 39 -6.70 -2.09 13.23
C ILE A 39 -5.76 -2.24 12.02
N LEU A 40 -6.29 -2.60 10.86
CA LEU A 40 -5.49 -2.72 9.64
C LEU A 40 -4.79 -1.41 9.30
N SER A 41 -5.49 -0.27 9.36
CA SER A 41 -4.88 1.02 9.05
C SER A 41 -3.74 1.36 10.00
N ARG A 42 -3.90 1.10 11.30
CA ARG A 42 -2.83 1.30 12.28
C ARG A 42 -1.60 0.43 11.98
N LEU A 43 -1.80 -0.86 11.69
CA LEU A 43 -0.70 -1.78 11.36
C LEU A 43 0.06 -1.33 10.11
N MET A 44 -0.66 -0.89 9.07
CA MET A 44 -0.04 -0.39 7.84
C MET A 44 0.71 0.93 8.06
N ILE A 45 0.15 1.86 8.84
CA ILE A 45 0.83 3.12 9.19
C ILE A 45 2.12 2.84 9.99
N GLU A 46 2.08 1.89 10.92
CA GLU A 46 3.26 1.50 11.69
C GLU A 46 4.34 0.85 10.82
N ALA A 47 3.96 0.13 9.76
CA ALA A 47 4.89 -0.58 8.87
C ALA A 47 5.45 0.29 7.73
N LEU A 48 4.60 1.14 7.13
CA LEU A 48 4.89 1.87 5.90
C LEU A 48 5.15 3.37 6.13
N GLY A 49 4.80 3.90 7.30
CA GLY A 49 4.87 5.32 7.62
C GLY A 49 3.54 6.05 7.48
N ARG A 50 3.56 7.35 7.78
CA ARG A 50 2.36 8.20 7.86
C ARG A 50 1.87 8.64 6.47
N PRO A 51 0.58 8.42 6.14
CA PRO A 51 -0.04 8.94 4.94
C PRO A 51 0.07 10.47 4.83
N GLY A 52 0.33 10.98 3.63
CA GLY A 52 0.50 12.41 3.33
C GLY A 52 1.81 13.04 3.84
N LYS A 53 2.65 12.26 4.52
CA LYS A 53 3.98 12.69 4.99
C LYS A 53 5.11 11.81 4.46
N ASP A 54 4.96 10.50 4.66
CA ASP A 54 5.98 9.50 4.32
C ASP A 54 5.61 8.76 3.00
N ASN A 55 4.33 8.74 2.63
CA ASN A 55 3.77 8.10 1.42
C ASN A 55 2.36 8.65 1.10
N ASP A 56 1.84 8.37 -0.09
CA ASP A 56 0.45 8.66 -0.49
C ASP A 56 -0.45 7.43 -0.25
N MET A 57 -0.53 6.97 1.00
CA MET A 57 -1.33 5.81 1.36
C MET A 57 -2.82 6.12 1.50
N GLU A 58 -3.65 5.27 0.90
CA GLU A 58 -5.11 5.31 0.94
C GLU A 58 -5.70 3.98 1.38
N PHE A 59 -6.85 4.05 2.05
CA PHE A 59 -7.60 2.89 2.54
C PHE A 59 -9.02 2.91 1.97
N LEU A 60 -9.40 1.85 1.26
CA LEU A 60 -10.74 1.66 0.72
C LEU A 60 -11.36 0.42 1.37
N ASN A 61 -12.45 0.61 2.11
CA ASN A 61 -13.07 -0.44 2.90
C ASN A 61 -14.45 -0.80 2.33
N SER A 62 -14.73 -2.09 2.20
CA SER A 62 -16.04 -2.61 1.78
C SER A 62 -16.34 -3.91 2.54
N GLY A 63 -17.07 -3.79 3.65
CA GLY A 63 -17.37 -4.92 4.55
C GLY A 63 -16.09 -5.52 5.13
N GLU A 64 -15.91 -6.84 4.95
CA GLU A 64 -14.73 -7.59 5.42
C GLU A 64 -13.52 -7.47 4.47
N ARG A 65 -13.67 -6.77 3.34
CA ARG A 65 -12.62 -6.55 2.35
C ARG A 65 -12.06 -5.14 2.49
N CYS A 66 -10.74 -5.03 2.58
CA CYS A 66 -10.05 -3.73 2.62
C CYS A 66 -8.97 -3.70 1.55
N ILE A 67 -8.86 -2.58 0.84
CA ILE A 67 -7.82 -2.32 -0.15
C ILE A 67 -6.95 -1.21 0.40
N VAL A 68 -5.64 -1.43 0.39
CA VAL A 68 -4.64 -0.42 0.79
C VAL A 68 -3.79 -0.12 -0.43
N VAL A 69 -3.73 1.15 -0.81
CA VAL A 69 -2.93 1.63 -1.94
C VAL A 69 -1.89 2.60 -1.40
N TRP A 70 -0.65 2.57 -1.89
CA TRP A 70 0.36 3.54 -1.47
C TRP A 70 1.49 3.71 -2.48
N THR A 71 2.20 4.83 -2.33
CA THR A 71 3.47 5.15 -3.00
C THR A 71 4.63 5.01 -2.00
N HIS A 72 5.57 4.08 -2.20
CA HIS A 72 6.71 3.88 -1.28
C HIS A 72 7.99 3.67 -2.10
N PRO A 73 9.22 3.77 -1.53
CA PRO A 73 10.44 3.42 -2.25
C PRO A 73 10.31 2.07 -2.92
N GLN A 74 10.99 1.88 -4.05
CA GLN A 74 10.87 0.69 -4.88
C GLN A 74 11.22 -0.57 -4.08
N LEU A 75 10.19 -1.22 -3.53
CA LEU A 75 10.26 -2.53 -2.93
C LEU A 75 9.87 -3.56 -3.99
N SER A 76 10.63 -4.64 -4.09
CA SER A 76 10.21 -5.79 -4.87
C SER A 76 8.89 -6.35 -4.33
N LEU A 77 8.17 -7.10 -5.16
CA LEU A 77 6.94 -7.78 -4.77
C LEU A 77 7.16 -8.68 -3.53
N GLU A 78 8.30 -9.39 -3.48
CA GLU A 78 8.67 -10.25 -2.36
C GLU A 78 8.92 -9.44 -1.08
N ALA A 79 9.67 -8.33 -1.16
CA ALA A 79 9.90 -7.46 -0.02
C ALA A 79 8.59 -6.86 0.52
N THR A 80 7.69 -6.49 -0.39
CA THR A 80 6.34 -6.00 -0.07
C THR A 80 5.53 -7.06 0.66
N GLN A 81 5.51 -8.29 0.14
CA GLN A 81 4.82 -9.41 0.76
C GLN A 81 5.34 -9.67 2.18
N ASN A 82 6.66 -9.66 2.37
CA ASN A 82 7.29 -9.85 3.67
C ASN A 82 6.95 -8.73 4.65
N LEU A 83 6.97 -7.47 4.20
CA LEU A 83 6.61 -6.31 5.02
C LEU A 83 5.16 -6.41 5.48
N VAL A 84 4.23 -6.64 4.55
CA VAL A 84 2.80 -6.73 4.86
C VAL A 84 2.51 -7.91 5.79
N ASN A 85 3.08 -9.08 5.51
CA ASN A 85 2.91 -10.25 6.37
C ASN A 85 3.45 -10.00 7.78
N SER A 86 4.63 -9.39 7.90
CA SER A 86 5.20 -9.04 9.21
C SER A 86 4.35 -8.04 9.98
N ALA A 87 3.63 -7.17 9.29
CA ALA A 87 2.76 -6.18 9.91
C ALA A 87 1.45 -6.81 10.43
N ILE A 88 0.83 -7.73 9.68
CA ILE A 88 -0.48 -8.31 10.06
C ILE A 88 -0.39 -9.53 10.99
N PHE A 89 0.77 -10.18 11.07
CA PHE A 89 1.02 -11.34 11.95
C PHE A 89 1.88 -10.99 13.19
N LYS A 90 2.03 -9.70 13.47
CA LYS A 90 2.67 -9.19 14.70
C LYS A 90 1.80 -9.44 15.92
#